data_AF-A0AAU8DQC7-F1
#
_entry.id   AF-A0AAU8DQC7-F1
#
_cell.length_a   1.000
_cell.length_b   1.000
_cell.length_c   1.000
_cell.angle_alpha   90.00
_cell.angle_beta   90.00
_cell.angle_gamma   90.00
#
_symmetry.space_group_name_H-M   'P 1'
#
loop_
_entity.id
_entity.type
_entity.pdbx_description
1 polymer ?
#
loop_
_entity_poly.entity_id
_entity_poly.type
_entity_poly.pdbx_seq_one_letter_code
_entity_poly.pdbx_strand_id
1 'polypeptide(L)'
;MTEMELLLAVLRGQRQHVLAAVEGLSEDDGRRAMLQSGWDVRGLLQHLARDDESFWIAAVVAGDPVAIEQVGMPGWAVDTDRTLSEVVTEYRAMCERTDVALAASDLDAPPAWWPDFFGEWRMNTVREIVLHHITETACHAGHLDAVRELMDGRQWMVIDCTGQQLHPMSTPTSTRSWSIHRPAARCTLRCWRHGAPDTCYPD
;
A
#
# COMPACT_ATOMS: atom_id res chain seq x y z
N MET A 1 -23.16 -12.40 5.81
CA MET A 1 -21.87 -11.90 5.31
C MET A 1 -21.34 -12.94 4.34
N THR A 2 -21.31 -12.64 3.05
CA THR A 2 -20.64 -13.46 2.02
C THR A 2 -19.12 -13.36 2.17
N GLU A 3 -18.37 -14.22 1.48
CA GLU A 3 -16.90 -14.14 1.46
C GLU A 3 -16.44 -12.78 0.90
N MET A 4 -17.05 -12.30 -0.19
CA MET A 4 -16.75 -10.99 -0.78
C MET A 4 -17.02 -9.85 0.21
N GLU A 5 -18.15 -9.88 0.93
CA GLU A 5 -18.47 -8.86 1.95
C GLU A 5 -17.41 -8.82 3.06
N LEU A 6 -16.87 -9.98 3.47
CA LEU A 6 -15.81 -10.06 4.47
C LEU A 6 -14.48 -9.51 3.93
N LEU A 7 -14.08 -9.91 2.71
CA LEU A 7 -12.84 -9.43 2.08
C LEU A 7 -12.86 -7.91 1.90
N LEU A 8 -13.98 -7.36 1.44
CA LEU A 8 -14.18 -5.91 1.33
C LEU A 8 -14.10 -5.23 2.70
N ALA A 9 -14.68 -5.82 3.75
CA ALA A 9 -14.59 -5.25 5.10
C ALA A 9 -13.12 -5.20 5.59
N VAL A 10 -12.35 -6.26 5.37
CA VAL A 10 -10.91 -6.30 5.74
C VAL A 10 -10.12 -5.27 4.93
N LEU A 11 -10.34 -5.20 3.62
CA LEU A 11 -9.67 -4.25 2.74
C LEU A 11 -9.97 -2.79 3.13
N ARG A 12 -11.23 -2.48 3.43
CA ARG A 12 -11.65 -1.16 3.95
C ARG A 12 -10.93 -0.81 5.24
N GLY A 13 -10.71 -1.79 6.13
CA GLY A 13 -9.91 -1.60 7.34
C GLY A 13 -8.48 -1.16 7.03
N GLN A 14 -7.81 -1.79 6.06
CA GLN A 14 -6.45 -1.42 5.67
C GLN A 14 -6.39 -0.04 5.01
N ARG A 15 -7.34 0.28 4.13
CA ARG A 15 -7.45 1.62 3.53
C ARG A 15 -7.71 2.69 4.57
N GLN A 16 -8.55 2.40 5.58
CA GLN A 16 -8.80 3.31 6.69
C GLN A 16 -7.52 3.57 7.50
N HIS A 17 -6.71 2.54 7.74
CA HIS A 17 -5.40 2.69 8.39
C HIS A 17 -4.52 3.66 7.60
N VAL A 18 -4.35 3.44 6.28
CA VAL A 18 -3.61 4.36 5.40
C VAL A 18 -4.10 5.80 5.56
N LEU A 19 -5.41 6.00 5.45
CA LEU A 19 -6.03 7.34 5.50
C LEU A 19 -5.88 8.02 6.86
N ALA A 20 -5.91 7.25 7.94
CA ALA A 20 -5.72 7.80 9.28
C ALA A 20 -4.24 8.11 9.57
N ALA A 21 -3.31 7.32 9.01
CA ALA A 21 -1.88 7.59 9.13
C ALA A 21 -1.49 8.94 8.50
N VAL A 22 -2.20 9.39 7.46
CA VAL A 22 -1.93 10.67 6.79
C VAL A 22 -2.77 11.83 7.34
N GLU A 23 -3.70 11.56 8.26
CA GLU A 23 -4.56 12.58 8.84
C GLU A 23 -3.74 13.60 9.66
N GLY A 24 -4.06 14.88 9.44
CA GLY A 24 -3.44 16.01 10.13
C GLY A 24 -1.98 16.28 9.76
N LEU A 25 -1.45 15.69 8.69
CA LEU A 25 -0.15 16.08 8.13
C LEU A 25 -0.23 17.44 7.44
N SER A 26 0.84 18.22 7.56
CA SER A 26 1.02 19.41 6.73
C SER A 26 1.50 19.04 5.32
N GLU A 27 1.44 20.00 4.39
CA GLU A 27 2.04 19.83 3.05
C GLU A 27 3.55 19.59 3.11
N ASP A 28 4.24 20.21 4.08
CA ASP A 28 5.67 20.02 4.30
C ASP A 28 5.98 18.61 4.79
N ASP A 29 5.17 18.07 5.71
CA ASP A 29 5.28 16.66 6.12
C ASP A 29 5.01 15.73 4.93
N GLY A 30 3.98 16.03 4.12
CA GLY A 30 3.65 15.28 2.92
C GLY A 30 4.80 15.18 1.90
N ARG A 31 5.68 16.19 1.86
CA ARG A 31 6.84 16.30 0.97
C ARG A 31 8.14 15.74 1.55
N ARG A 32 8.15 15.40 2.84
CA ARG A 32 9.37 15.03 3.54
C ARG A 32 9.59 13.51 3.47
N ALA A 33 10.62 13.11 2.73
CA ALA A 33 11.11 11.73 2.73
C ALA A 33 11.81 11.40 4.06
N MET A 34 11.25 10.44 4.81
CA MET A 34 11.76 10.06 6.14
C MET A 34 12.69 8.87 6.13
N LEU A 35 12.58 8.01 5.11
CA LEU A 35 13.34 6.79 4.97
C LEU A 35 14.34 6.91 3.82
N GLN A 36 15.39 6.09 3.86
CA GLN A 36 16.45 6.10 2.84
C GLN A 36 15.98 5.69 1.45
N SER A 37 14.82 5.03 1.35
CA SER A 37 14.14 4.73 0.08
C SER A 37 13.75 5.99 -0.69
N GLY A 38 13.66 7.16 -0.03
CA GLY A 38 13.48 8.45 -0.67
C GLY A 38 12.06 8.79 -1.08
N TRP A 39 11.08 7.90 -0.84
CA TRP A 39 9.66 8.23 -1.07
C TRP A 39 9.13 9.16 0.03
N ASP A 40 8.17 10.01 -0.34
CA ASP A 40 7.38 10.84 0.57
C ASP A 40 5.94 10.32 0.66
N VAL A 41 5.15 10.88 1.59
CA VAL A 41 3.77 10.41 1.85
C VAL A 41 2.90 10.55 0.60
N ARG A 42 3.12 11.60 -0.21
CA ARG A 42 2.35 11.81 -1.44
C ARG A 42 2.64 10.73 -2.47
N GLY A 43 3.92 10.37 -2.64
CA GLY A 43 4.35 9.28 -3.52
C GLY A 43 3.74 7.94 -3.13
N LEU A 44 3.69 7.66 -1.83
CA LEU A 44 3.06 6.43 -1.34
C LEU A 44 1.55 6.39 -1.61
N LEU A 45 0.82 7.50 -1.36
CA LEU A 45 -0.61 7.55 -1.65
C LEU A 45 -0.92 7.46 -3.15
N GLN A 46 -0.09 8.08 -3.99
CA GLN A 46 -0.25 7.98 -5.44
C GLN A 46 0.04 6.56 -5.94
N HIS A 47 1.06 5.90 -5.39
CA HIS A 47 1.35 4.50 -5.65
C HIS A 47 0.14 3.62 -5.30
N LEU A 48 -0.41 3.75 -4.09
CA LEU A 48 -1.62 3.01 -3.70
C LEU A 48 -2.81 3.29 -4.64
N ALA A 49 -2.98 4.54 -5.09
CA ALA A 49 -4.08 4.87 -6.01
C ALA A 49 -3.89 4.28 -7.41
N ARG A 50 -2.66 4.23 -7.92
CA ARG A 50 -2.37 3.90 -9.34
C ARG A 50 -1.92 2.46 -9.53
N ASP A 51 -0.99 1.99 -8.70
CA ASP A 51 -0.34 0.69 -8.85
C ASP A 51 -1.01 -0.40 -8.01
N ASP A 52 -1.76 -0.03 -6.96
CA ASP A 52 -2.56 -0.99 -6.20
C ASP A 52 -4.02 -0.94 -6.69
N GLU A 53 -4.73 0.16 -6.39
CA GLU A 53 -6.18 0.27 -6.61
C GLU A 53 -6.55 0.24 -8.11
N SER A 54 -5.98 1.15 -8.90
CA SER A 54 -6.29 1.23 -10.33
C SER A 54 -5.77 0.01 -11.08
N PHE A 55 -4.53 -0.42 -10.83
CA PHE A 55 -3.94 -1.55 -11.55
C PHE A 55 -4.58 -2.89 -11.19
N TRP A 56 -4.59 -3.30 -9.91
CA TRP A 56 -5.09 -4.62 -9.56
C TRP A 56 -6.60 -4.73 -9.71
N ILE A 57 -7.35 -3.68 -9.37
CA ILE A 57 -8.80 -3.78 -9.36
C ILE A 57 -9.42 -3.22 -10.63
N ALA A 58 -9.14 -1.96 -10.99
CA ALA A 58 -9.78 -1.39 -12.17
C ALA A 58 -9.27 -2.04 -13.47
N ALA A 59 -7.96 -2.21 -13.65
CA ALA A 59 -7.40 -2.83 -14.85
C ALA A 59 -7.51 -4.36 -14.81
N VAL A 60 -6.88 -5.02 -13.83
CA VAL A 60 -6.76 -6.50 -13.83
C VAL A 60 -8.09 -7.20 -13.55
N VAL A 61 -8.81 -6.84 -12.48
CA VAL A 61 -10.11 -7.46 -12.17
C VAL A 61 -11.21 -7.00 -13.10
N ALA A 62 -11.41 -5.69 -13.26
CA ALA A 62 -12.56 -5.14 -13.98
C ALA A 62 -12.32 -4.94 -15.48
N GLY A 63 -11.08 -5.03 -15.97
CA GLY A 63 -10.77 -4.86 -17.39
C GLY A 63 -11.01 -3.44 -17.90
N ASP A 64 -10.92 -2.44 -17.04
CA ASP A 64 -11.21 -1.04 -17.38
C ASP A 64 -10.18 -0.51 -18.41
N PRO A 65 -10.62 -0.13 -19.63
CA PRO A 65 -9.69 0.31 -20.68
C PRO A 65 -8.87 1.54 -20.31
N VAL A 66 -9.44 2.46 -19.52
CA VAL A 66 -8.75 3.69 -19.11
C VAL A 66 -7.65 3.35 -18.09
N ALA A 67 -7.93 2.44 -17.15
CA ALA A 67 -6.94 1.98 -16.20
C ALA A 67 -5.82 1.19 -16.90
N ILE A 68 -6.16 0.34 -17.87
CA ILE A 68 -5.20 -0.43 -18.68
C ILE A 68 -4.26 0.50 -19.45
N GLU A 69 -4.77 1.59 -20.05
CA GLU A 69 -3.95 2.57 -20.78
C GLU A 69 -2.96 3.30 -19.88
N GLN A 70 -3.28 3.46 -18.59
CA GLN A 70 -2.44 4.14 -17.61
C GLN A 70 -1.36 3.23 -17.00
N VAL A 71 -1.36 1.92 -17.28
CA VAL A 71 -0.38 0.99 -16.72
C VAL A 71 1.04 1.33 -17.20
N GLY A 72 1.99 1.35 -16.26
CA GLY A 72 3.38 1.71 -16.52
C GLY A 72 3.68 3.20 -16.39
N MET A 73 2.68 4.03 -16.11
CA MET A 73 2.91 5.40 -15.65
C MET A 73 3.58 5.39 -14.26
N PRO A 74 4.49 6.33 -13.94
CA PRO A 74 5.16 6.35 -12.64
C PRO A 74 4.18 6.55 -11.47
N GLY A 75 3.96 5.51 -10.66
CA GLY A 75 3.09 5.60 -9.48
C GLY A 75 3.71 6.37 -8.31
N TRP A 76 5.03 6.29 -8.13
CA TRP A 76 5.73 6.97 -7.03
C TRP A 76 6.14 8.42 -7.30
N ALA A 77 6.18 8.84 -8.57
CA ALA A 77 6.59 10.19 -8.94
C ALA A 77 5.39 11.13 -8.95
N VAL A 78 5.33 12.01 -7.95
CA VAL A 78 4.25 13.00 -7.81
C VAL A 78 4.72 14.34 -8.38
N ASP A 79 3.86 14.97 -9.18
CA ASP A 79 4.13 16.30 -9.71
C ASP A 79 4.38 17.31 -8.58
N THR A 80 5.27 18.26 -8.82
CA THR A 80 5.78 19.16 -7.76
C THR A 80 4.70 20.08 -7.20
N ASP A 81 3.74 20.48 -8.03
CA ASP A 81 2.60 21.32 -7.68
C ASP A 81 1.48 20.54 -6.99
N ARG A 82 1.45 19.22 -7.13
CA ARG A 82 0.42 18.36 -6.54
C ARG A 82 0.52 18.31 -5.02
N THR A 83 -0.60 18.64 -4.39
CA THR A 83 -0.75 18.76 -2.93
C THR A 83 -1.04 17.42 -2.27
N LEU A 84 -0.80 17.32 -0.96
CA LEU A 84 -1.18 16.16 -0.16
C LEU A 84 -2.70 15.93 -0.18
N SER A 85 -3.48 17.01 -0.11
CA SER A 85 -4.95 16.91 -0.17
C SER A 85 -5.46 16.32 -1.48
N GLU A 86 -4.82 16.64 -2.62
CA GLU A 86 -5.22 16.11 -3.93
C GLU A 86 -4.93 14.62 -4.05
N VAL A 87 -3.76 14.14 -3.60
CA VAL A 87 -3.45 12.70 -3.63
C VAL A 87 -4.29 11.90 -2.66
N VAL A 88 -4.64 12.45 -1.48
CA VAL A 88 -5.60 11.82 -0.55
C VAL A 88 -6.98 11.70 -1.21
N THR A 89 -7.41 12.76 -1.91
CA THR A 89 -8.70 12.77 -2.61
C THR A 89 -8.74 11.74 -3.74
N GLU A 90 -7.68 11.66 -4.55
CA GLU A 90 -7.55 10.63 -5.59
C GLU A 90 -7.59 9.22 -5.00
N TYR A 91 -6.84 8.96 -3.93
CA TYR A 91 -6.81 7.65 -3.30
C TYR A 91 -8.18 7.23 -2.77
N ARG A 92 -8.93 8.14 -2.12
CA ARG A 92 -10.30 7.87 -1.66
C ARG A 92 -11.25 7.56 -2.83
N ALA A 93 -11.19 8.37 -3.88
CA ALA A 93 -12.03 8.16 -5.05
C ALA A 93 -11.75 6.81 -5.72
N MET A 94 -10.48 6.40 -5.76
CA MET A 94 -10.12 5.10 -6.30
C MET A 94 -10.61 3.96 -5.40
N CYS A 95 -10.46 4.05 -4.08
CA CYS A 95 -11.00 3.07 -3.13
C CYS A 95 -12.52 2.86 -3.30
N GLU A 96 -13.28 3.94 -3.51
CA GLU A 96 -14.73 3.86 -3.74
C GLU A 96 -15.05 3.18 -5.07
N ARG A 97 -14.32 3.52 -6.13
CA ARG A 97 -14.48 2.90 -7.46
C ARG A 97 -14.20 1.41 -7.42
N THR A 98 -13.12 1.01 -6.75
CA THR A 98 -12.69 -0.39 -6.68
C THR A 98 -13.56 -1.22 -5.74
N ASP A 99 -14.16 -0.62 -4.71
CA ASP A 99 -15.23 -1.24 -3.91
C ASP A 99 -16.42 -1.67 -4.77
N VAL A 100 -16.87 -0.79 -5.67
CA VAL A 100 -17.99 -1.10 -6.58
C VAL A 100 -17.63 -2.23 -7.53
N ALA A 101 -16.42 -2.20 -8.10
CA ALA A 101 -15.94 -3.24 -9.01
C ALA A 101 -15.87 -4.62 -8.32
N LEU A 102 -15.28 -4.67 -7.12
CA LEU A 102 -15.17 -5.90 -6.35
C LEU A 102 -16.54 -6.43 -5.89
N ALA A 103 -17.44 -5.57 -5.41
CA ALA A 103 -18.77 -5.99 -4.98
C ALA A 103 -19.58 -6.68 -6.09
N ALA A 104 -19.29 -6.37 -7.36
CA ALA A 104 -19.92 -6.97 -8.53
C ALA A 104 -19.19 -8.20 -9.10
N SER A 105 -18.02 -8.56 -8.55
CA SER A 105 -17.15 -9.60 -9.10
C SER A 105 -17.47 -10.99 -8.53
N ASP A 106 -17.26 -12.02 -9.35
CA ASP A 106 -17.18 -13.41 -8.90
C ASP A 106 -15.76 -13.73 -8.43
N LEU A 107 -15.63 -14.22 -7.20
CA LEU A 107 -14.34 -14.53 -6.58
C LEU A 107 -13.58 -15.64 -7.30
N ASP A 108 -14.28 -16.57 -7.97
CA ASP A 108 -13.68 -17.68 -8.70
C ASP A 108 -13.44 -17.37 -10.18
N ALA A 109 -13.85 -16.19 -10.67
CA ALA A 109 -13.59 -15.78 -12.03
C ALA A 109 -12.11 -15.43 -12.26
N PRO A 110 -11.58 -15.67 -13.47
CA PRO A 110 -10.26 -15.17 -13.84
C PRO A 110 -10.25 -13.64 -13.98
N PRO A 111 -9.08 -12.99 -13.86
CA PRO A 111 -8.99 -11.56 -14.14
C PRO A 111 -9.42 -11.25 -15.58
N ALA A 112 -10.14 -10.15 -15.76
CA ALA A 112 -10.61 -9.70 -17.07
C ALA A 112 -9.46 -9.29 -18.00
N TRP A 113 -8.34 -8.84 -17.41
CA TRP A 113 -7.12 -8.49 -18.13
C TRP A 113 -5.88 -8.86 -17.30
N TRP A 114 -4.78 -9.20 -17.96
CA TRP A 114 -3.50 -9.49 -17.30
C TRP A 114 -2.36 -8.93 -18.15
N PRO A 115 -1.38 -8.22 -17.55
CA PRO A 115 -0.29 -7.63 -18.31
C PRO A 115 0.78 -8.66 -18.72
N ASP A 116 1.32 -8.47 -19.92
CA ASP A 116 2.36 -9.34 -20.48
C ASP A 116 3.70 -9.25 -19.73
N PHE A 117 3.99 -8.14 -19.04
CA PHE A 117 5.27 -7.94 -18.36
C PHE A 117 5.48 -8.85 -17.14
N PHE A 118 4.45 -9.55 -16.67
CA PHE A 118 4.57 -10.59 -15.64
C PHE A 118 5.01 -11.96 -16.19
N GLY A 119 5.06 -12.13 -17.51
CA GLY A 119 5.46 -13.39 -18.15
C GLY A 119 4.56 -14.55 -17.72
N GLU A 120 5.17 -15.61 -17.18
CA GLU A 120 4.45 -16.81 -16.74
C GLU A 120 3.81 -16.68 -15.35
N TRP A 121 4.21 -15.68 -14.55
CA TRP A 121 3.64 -15.49 -13.23
C TRP A 121 2.22 -14.91 -13.33
N ARG A 122 1.28 -15.52 -12.60
CA ARG A 122 -0.14 -15.15 -12.67
C ARG A 122 -0.89 -15.41 -11.37
N MET A 123 -1.83 -14.52 -11.07
CA MET A 123 -2.96 -14.79 -10.19
C MET A 123 -4.18 -15.17 -11.05
N ASN A 124 -4.78 -16.30 -10.72
CA ASN A 124 -5.77 -16.98 -11.56
C ASN A 124 -7.21 -16.63 -11.21
N THR A 125 -7.45 -16.05 -10.03
CA THR A 125 -8.81 -15.73 -9.57
C THR A 125 -8.88 -14.33 -8.97
N VAL A 126 -10.06 -13.71 -9.03
CA VAL A 126 -10.33 -12.44 -8.33
C VAL A 126 -10.02 -12.58 -6.83
N ARG A 127 -10.29 -13.74 -6.23
CA ARG A 127 -9.95 -14.02 -4.82
C ARG A 127 -8.46 -13.85 -4.52
N GLU A 128 -7.58 -14.42 -5.35
CA GLU A 128 -6.12 -14.28 -5.18
C GLU A 128 -5.70 -12.80 -5.28
N ILE A 129 -6.28 -12.06 -6.22
CA ILE A 129 -5.98 -10.64 -6.43
C ILE A 129 -6.44 -9.78 -5.25
N VAL A 130 -7.64 -10.02 -4.70
CA VAL A 130 -8.12 -9.27 -3.52
C VAL A 130 -7.26 -9.54 -2.29
N LEU A 131 -6.84 -10.79 -2.08
CA LEU A 131 -5.93 -11.14 -0.98
C LEU A 131 -4.56 -10.49 -1.14
N HIS A 132 -4.04 -10.43 -2.36
CA HIS A 132 -2.81 -9.72 -2.67
C HIS A 132 -2.94 -8.23 -2.37
N HIS A 133 -4.01 -7.60 -2.86
CA HIS A 133 -4.30 -6.17 -2.65
C HIS A 133 -4.44 -5.79 -1.18
N ILE A 134 -5.10 -6.64 -0.36
CA ILE A 134 -5.14 -6.49 1.11
C ILE A 134 -3.74 -6.52 1.70
N THR A 135 -2.90 -7.45 1.25
CA THR A 135 -1.54 -7.65 1.76
C THR A 135 -0.64 -6.46 1.42
N GLU A 136 -0.70 -5.95 0.19
CA GLU A 136 0.04 -4.76 -0.24
C GLU A 136 -0.42 -3.52 0.52
N THR A 137 -1.73 -3.28 0.60
CA THR A 137 -2.29 -2.14 1.35
C THR A 137 -1.84 -2.17 2.82
N ALA A 138 -1.88 -3.34 3.47
CA ALA A 138 -1.43 -3.49 4.87
C ALA A 138 0.09 -3.25 5.02
N CYS A 139 0.90 -3.69 4.06
CA CYS A 139 2.34 -3.43 4.04
C CYS A 139 2.62 -1.92 3.97
N HIS A 140 1.94 -1.20 3.08
CA HIS A 140 2.10 0.24 2.92
C HIS A 140 1.52 1.05 4.08
N ALA A 141 0.46 0.57 4.73
CA ALA A 141 -0.01 1.13 5.99
C ALA A 141 1.07 1.05 7.09
N GLY A 142 1.76 -0.09 7.22
CA GLY A 142 2.89 -0.23 8.14
C GLY A 142 4.09 0.66 7.79
N HIS A 143 4.36 0.88 6.50
CA HIS A 143 5.37 1.85 6.07
C HIS A 143 5.00 3.28 6.49
N LEU A 144 3.73 3.66 6.38
CA LEU A 144 3.25 4.96 6.86
C LEU A 144 3.36 5.10 8.37
N ASP A 145 3.10 4.04 9.14
CA ASP A 145 3.29 4.07 10.60
C ASP A 145 4.76 4.35 10.98
N ALA A 146 5.70 3.70 10.30
CA ALA A 146 7.13 3.96 10.53
C ALA A 146 7.50 5.42 10.20
N VAL A 147 6.93 5.98 9.14
CA VAL A 147 7.12 7.40 8.78
C VAL A 147 6.51 8.31 9.84
N ARG A 148 5.31 8.00 10.33
CA ARG A 148 4.62 8.80 11.37
C ARG A 148 5.35 8.75 12.71
N GLU A 149 5.84 7.59 13.11
CA GLU A 149 6.66 7.45 14.32
C GLU A 149 7.88 8.38 14.26
N LEU A 150 8.58 8.39 13.12
CA LEU A 150 9.76 9.24 12.93
C LEU A 150 9.42 10.73 12.77
N MET A 151 8.22 11.07 12.28
CA MET A 151 7.77 12.45 12.09
C MET A 151 7.32 13.09 13.40
N ASP A 152 6.45 12.42 14.14
CA ASP A 152 5.72 13.00 15.27
C ASP A 152 5.43 12.01 16.42
N GLY A 153 5.97 10.79 16.36
CA GLY A 153 5.81 9.77 17.40
C GLY A 153 4.44 9.09 17.42
N ARG A 154 3.54 9.40 16.47
CA ARG A 154 2.25 8.70 16.32
C ARG A 154 2.46 7.37 15.61
N GLN A 155 1.72 6.36 16.07
CA GLN A 155 1.60 5.07 15.41
C GLN A 155 0.13 4.66 15.41
N TRP A 156 -0.32 4.00 14.35
CA TRP A 156 -1.62 3.34 14.35
C TRP A 156 -1.48 1.97 15.01
N MET A 157 -2.33 1.69 16.01
CA MET A 157 -2.43 0.32 16.51
C MET A 157 -3.48 -0.43 15.72
N VAL A 158 -3.06 -1.48 15.03
CA VAL A 158 -3.97 -2.47 14.47
C VAL A 158 -4.48 -3.35 15.62
N ILE A 159 -5.62 -3.00 16.20
CA ILE A 159 -6.43 -3.95 16.97
C ILE A 159 -7.72 -4.13 16.19
N ASP A 160 -7.82 -5.12 15.30
CA ASP A 160 -9.15 -5.71 15.06
C ASP A 160 -9.21 -7.09 14.38
N CYS A 161 -10.17 -7.90 14.83
CA CYS A 161 -10.89 -8.88 13.99
C CYS A 161 -12.44 -8.79 14.12
N THR A 162 -13.04 -8.04 15.08
CA THR A 162 -14.50 -7.93 15.32
C THR A 162 -15.00 -6.65 16.03
N GLY A 163 -14.44 -5.47 15.78
CA GLY A 163 -14.95 -4.16 16.19
C GLY A 163 -14.43 -3.64 17.53
N GLN A 164 -13.48 -2.70 17.47
CA GLN A 164 -13.72 -1.36 18.05
C GLN A 164 -12.65 -0.37 17.54
N GLN A 165 -13.15 0.71 16.96
CA GLN A 165 -12.43 1.90 16.51
C GLN A 165 -11.36 2.34 17.52
N LEU A 166 -10.11 2.46 17.09
CA LEU A 166 -9.05 3.06 17.89
C LEU A 166 -8.73 4.46 17.37
N HIS A 167 -8.77 5.41 18.31
CA HIS A 167 -8.20 6.73 18.13
C HIS A 167 -6.67 6.63 18.13
N PRO A 168 -5.96 7.55 17.43
CA PRO A 168 -4.51 7.61 17.47
C PRO A 168 -4.04 7.76 18.93
N MET A 169 -3.26 6.79 19.42
CA MET A 169 -2.61 6.94 20.71
C MET A 169 -1.36 7.79 20.51
N SER A 170 -1.30 8.94 21.18
CA SER A 170 -0.04 9.61 21.42
C SER A 170 0.78 8.72 22.34
N THR A 171 1.97 8.29 21.93
CA THR A 171 2.88 7.60 22.84
C THR A 171 3.25 8.56 23.98
N PRO A 172 3.19 8.13 25.27
CA PRO A 172 3.75 8.92 26.35
C PRO A 172 5.26 9.05 26.11
N THR A 173 5.80 10.25 26.32
CA THR A 173 7.23 10.61 26.25
C THR A 173 8.14 9.84 27.23
N SER A 174 7.67 8.76 27.86
CA SER A 174 8.51 7.89 28.67
C SER A 174 9.14 6.80 27.81
N THR A 175 10.46 6.84 27.71
CA THR A 175 11.34 5.73 27.32
C THR A 175 11.03 4.47 28.14
N ARG A 176 10.02 3.69 27.74
CA ARG A 176 9.91 2.29 28.15
C ARG A 176 10.42 1.45 26.99
N SER A 177 11.58 0.86 27.25
CA SER A 177 12.30 -0.02 26.34
C SER A 177 11.41 -1.17 25.88
N TRP A 178 11.01 -1.14 24.61
CA TRP A 178 10.77 -2.39 23.89
C TRP A 178 12.14 -3.01 23.59
N SER A 179 12.65 -3.79 24.54
CA SER A 179 13.82 -4.61 24.31
C SER A 179 13.44 -5.73 23.36
N ILE A 180 13.53 -5.48 22.05
CA ILE A 180 13.53 -6.54 21.06
C ILE A 180 14.74 -7.42 21.40
N HIS A 181 14.49 -8.62 21.92
CA HIS A 181 15.49 -9.66 22.02
C HIS A 181 16.09 -9.83 20.62
N ARG A 182 17.36 -9.47 20.44
CA ARG A 182 18.13 -9.79 19.24
C ARG A 182 18.72 -11.19 19.40
N PRO A 183 18.14 -12.27 18.85
CA PRO A 183 18.96 -13.39 18.47
C PRO A 183 19.80 -12.95 17.27
N ALA A 184 21.12 -13.05 17.39
CA ALA A 184 22.03 -12.79 16.30
C ALA A 184 21.81 -13.82 15.19
N ALA A 185 21.00 -13.48 14.19
CA ALA A 185 20.94 -14.20 12.92
C ALA A 185 21.36 -13.21 11.82
N ARG A 186 22.50 -13.49 11.18
CA ARG A 186 22.96 -12.75 10.01
C ARG A 186 22.03 -13.13 8.84
N CYS A 187 21.05 -12.28 8.54
CA CYS A 187 20.32 -12.35 7.28
C CYS A 187 21.02 -11.41 6.29
N THR A 188 21.70 -11.99 5.30
CA THR A 188 22.24 -11.27 4.15
C THR A 188 21.10 -10.97 3.17
N LEU A 189 20.50 -9.79 3.26
CA LEU A 189 19.64 -9.25 2.21
C LEU A 189 20.51 -8.45 1.22
N ARG A 190 20.65 -9.00 0.02
CA ARG A 190 21.28 -8.32 -1.12
C ARG A 190 20.20 -7.48 -1.80
N CYS A 191 20.13 -6.20 -1.47
CA CYS A 191 19.23 -5.25 -2.14
C CYS A 191 19.63 -5.10 -3.62
N TRP A 192 18.61 -5.10 -4.48
CA TRP A 192 18.66 -4.61 -5.85
C TRP A 192 19.32 -3.23 -5.90
N ARG A 193 20.52 -3.15 -6.47
CA ARG A 193 21.11 -1.90 -6.95
C ARG A 193 21.01 -1.89 -8.47
N HIS A 194 20.49 -0.80 -9.02
CA HIS A 194 20.58 -0.50 -10.44
C HIS A 194 22.05 -0.37 -10.88
N GLY A 195 22.38 -1.07 -11.97
CA GLY A 195 23.36 -0.65 -12.98
C GLY A 195 24.85 -0.64 -12.63
N ALA A 196 25.52 -1.78 -12.80
CA ALA A 196 26.80 -1.92 -13.54
C ALA A 196 27.33 -3.37 -13.42
N PRO A 197 28.04 -3.89 -14.44
CA PRO A 197 28.24 -5.32 -14.65
C PRO A 197 29.48 -5.87 -13.92
N ASP A 198 29.49 -7.19 -13.87
CA ASP A 198 30.65 -8.07 -13.73
C ASP A 198 31.24 -8.36 -12.33
N THR A 199 31.33 -9.67 -12.12
CA THR A 199 32.27 -10.41 -11.27
C THR A 199 32.06 -10.38 -9.76
N CYS A 200 31.68 -11.54 -9.21
CA CYS A 200 32.61 -12.43 -8.50
C CYS A 200 31.84 -13.60 -7.85
N TYR A 201 32.05 -14.80 -8.36
CA TYR A 201 31.99 -16.05 -7.58
C TYR A 201 33.43 -16.54 -7.41
N PRO A 202 33.75 -17.11 -6.25
CA PRO A 202 34.45 -18.39 -6.27
C PRO A 202 33.73 -19.45 -5.41
N ASP A 203 33.77 -20.66 -5.98
CA ASP A 203 33.51 -22.03 -5.49
C ASP A 203 32.26 -22.33 -4.65
#